data_AF-A0A368GY61-F1
#
_entry.id   AF-A0A368GY61-F1
#
_cell.length_a   1.000
_cell.length_b   1.000
_cell.length_c   1.000
_cell.angle_alpha   90.00
_cell.angle_beta   90.00
_cell.angle_gamma   90.00
#
_symmetry.space_group_name_H-M   'P 1'
#
loop_
_entity.id
_entity.type
_entity.pdbx_description
1 polymer ?
#
loop_
_entity_poly.entity_id
_entity_poly.type
_entity_poly.pdbx_seq_one_letter_code
_entity_poly.pdbx_strand_id
1 'polypeptide(L)'
;LLQVTLAKEVSVEVIPNVINLTIEEFLIFANRYKDAFTAYRNKYFENRSNFREFTSTMIAIANNLHTCIESTDKYMQQVRLSMENDEQQDSGVAGRRAVGRQQIIENIDRLNARWSNAGGLLHASLFRVSFLFQEICEDLHPHLTELFSRKWLVGCSATETICMTVQDYYADHCHLRPATRCSLLMDLQFRIVGEYLKAIDSRRLTFATYEERSAAGSRMKADAMRLEALFQQLRDTGDMSEPFSLVTSLIASCGDVISLRDKSLLTLEVTTFSRKYPNIPVELLAALLATRDDVSRSEARSMAEEVTSHVRLHPKDRVFDKLFESVVDRNDSSSWKPNLDMMNMLSSFMRRDSPQS
;
A
#
# COMPACT_ATOMS: atom_id res chain seq x y z
N LEU A 1 -17.98 26.33 -8.61
CA LEU A 1 -19.35 26.34 -9.18
C LEU A 1 -19.94 27.74 -9.20
N LEU A 2 -20.10 28.44 -8.08
CA LEU A 2 -20.72 29.78 -8.04
C LEU A 2 -20.00 30.82 -8.93
N GLN A 3 -18.66 30.87 -8.91
CA GLN A 3 -17.89 31.77 -9.79
C GLN A 3 -17.96 31.39 -11.28
N VAL A 4 -18.12 30.11 -11.62
CA VAL A 4 -18.27 29.66 -13.02
C VAL A 4 -19.69 29.96 -13.52
N THR A 5 -20.70 29.80 -12.67
CA THR A 5 -22.08 30.21 -12.96
C THR A 5 -22.16 31.73 -13.15
N LEU A 6 -21.50 32.50 -12.29
CA LEU A 6 -21.42 33.97 -12.45
C LEU A 6 -20.64 34.38 -13.70
N ALA A 7 -19.56 33.68 -14.05
CA ALA A 7 -18.79 33.96 -15.26
C ALA A 7 -19.62 33.71 -16.54
N LYS A 8 -20.48 32.67 -16.54
CA LYS A 8 -21.44 32.42 -17.63
C LYS A 8 -22.44 33.56 -17.82
N GLU A 9 -22.80 34.27 -16.75
CA GLU A 9 -23.69 35.44 -16.81
C GLU A 9 -23.00 36.71 -17.31
N VAL A 10 -21.66 36.77 -17.29
CA VAL A 10 -20.88 37.97 -17.65
C VAL A 10 -20.29 37.88 -19.06
N SER A 11 -19.56 36.81 -19.40
CA SER A 11 -19.07 36.54 -20.77
C SER A 11 -18.43 35.15 -20.84
N VAL A 12 -18.78 34.39 -21.88
CA VAL A 12 -18.27 33.03 -22.12
C VAL A 12 -16.74 33.03 -22.31
N GLU A 13 -16.17 34.11 -22.86
CA GLU A 13 -14.73 34.25 -23.13
C GLU A 13 -13.88 34.37 -21.85
N VAL A 14 -14.49 34.72 -20.72
CA VAL A 14 -13.80 34.90 -19.43
C VAL A 14 -13.73 33.58 -18.65
N ILE A 15 -14.55 32.60 -19.03
CA ILE A 15 -14.65 31.30 -18.35
C ILE A 15 -13.29 30.60 -18.26
N PRO A 16 -12.50 30.43 -19.33
CA PRO A 16 -11.21 29.72 -19.26
C PRO A 16 -10.23 30.36 -18.25
N ASN A 17 -10.21 31.68 -18.19
CA ASN A 17 -9.34 32.42 -17.27
C ASN A 17 -9.78 32.28 -15.81
N VAL A 18 -11.09 32.31 -15.54
CA VAL A 18 -11.66 32.10 -14.19
C VAL A 18 -11.40 30.67 -13.72
N ILE A 19 -11.56 29.69 -14.62
CA ILE A 19 -11.25 28.28 -14.35
C ILE A 19 -9.77 28.15 -13.98
N ASN A 20 -8.86 28.71 -14.79
CA ASN A 20 -7.42 28.63 -14.54
C ASN A 20 -7.03 29.25 -13.20
N LEU A 21 -7.52 30.46 -12.89
CA LEU A 21 -7.27 31.12 -11.60
C LEU A 21 -7.81 30.29 -10.43
N THR A 22 -9.00 29.69 -10.58
CA THR A 22 -9.56 28.81 -9.55
C THR A 22 -8.63 27.63 -9.27
N ILE A 23 -8.10 26.97 -10.32
CA ILE A 23 -7.18 25.84 -10.18
C ILE A 23 -5.87 26.28 -9.49
N GLU A 24 -5.34 27.44 -9.84
CA GLU A 24 -4.14 28.01 -9.20
C GLU A 24 -4.34 28.27 -7.70
N GLU A 25 -5.49 28.83 -7.30
CA GLU A 25 -5.82 29.02 -5.88
C GLU A 25 -6.00 27.69 -5.14
N PHE A 26 -6.64 26.69 -5.77
CA PHE A 26 -6.74 25.35 -5.20
C PHE A 26 -5.39 24.67 -5.08
N LEU A 27 -4.43 24.92 -5.97
CA LEU A 27 -3.06 24.43 -5.86
C LEU A 27 -2.35 25.02 -4.63
N ILE A 28 -2.52 26.32 -4.37
CA ILE A 28 -1.97 26.97 -3.18
C ILE A 28 -2.61 26.39 -1.91
N PHE A 29 -3.94 26.26 -1.90
CA PHE A 29 -4.67 25.64 -0.80
C PHE A 29 -4.23 24.20 -0.55
N ALA A 30 -4.02 23.39 -1.60
CA ALA A 30 -3.57 22.01 -1.49
C ALA A 30 -2.23 21.89 -0.75
N ASN A 31 -1.27 22.76 -1.07
CA ASN A 31 0.03 22.77 -0.39
C ASN A 31 -0.12 23.19 1.09
N ARG A 32 -0.90 24.25 1.37
CA ARG A 32 -1.12 24.70 2.76
C ARG A 32 -1.86 23.68 3.61
N TYR A 33 -2.89 23.04 3.05
CA TYR A 33 -3.60 21.96 3.71
C TYR A 33 -2.65 20.80 4.01
N LYS A 34 -1.74 20.51 3.06
CA LYS A 34 -0.71 19.49 3.24
C LYS A 34 0.25 19.77 4.38
N ASP A 35 0.79 20.97 4.42
CA ASP A 35 1.70 21.37 5.48
C ASP A 35 0.99 21.34 6.84
N ALA A 36 -0.28 21.75 6.89
CA ALA A 36 -1.08 21.77 8.12
C ALA A 36 -1.30 20.37 8.70
N PHE A 37 -1.81 19.40 7.92
CA PHE A 37 -2.02 18.06 8.45
C PHE A 37 -0.69 17.31 8.73
N THR A 38 0.39 17.66 8.03
CA THR A 38 1.72 17.07 8.26
C THR A 38 2.31 17.58 9.56
N ALA A 39 2.18 18.88 9.84
CA ALA A 39 2.55 19.48 11.11
C ALA A 39 1.71 18.92 12.27
N TYR A 40 0.40 18.74 12.06
CA TYR A 40 -0.49 18.11 13.04
C TYR A 40 -0.03 16.68 13.37
N ARG A 41 0.29 15.88 12.36
CA ARG A 41 0.88 14.54 12.53
C ARG A 41 2.19 14.56 13.30
N ASN A 42 3.13 15.44 12.94
CA ASN A 42 4.43 15.49 13.61
C ASN A 42 4.28 15.76 15.11
N LYS A 43 3.43 16.74 15.46
CA LYS A 43 3.14 17.05 16.87
C LYS A 43 2.48 15.88 17.61
N TYR A 44 1.64 15.09 16.93
CA TYR A 44 1.04 13.89 17.52
C TYR A 44 2.09 12.87 17.92
N PHE A 45 3.02 12.53 17.01
CA PHE A 45 4.07 11.56 17.31
C PHE A 45 5.16 12.10 18.25
N GLU A 46 5.28 13.43 18.41
CA GLU A 46 6.10 14.03 19.48
C GLU A 46 5.48 13.79 20.86
N ASN A 47 4.17 13.99 21.01
CA ASN A 47 3.46 13.73 22.25
C ASN A 47 1.97 13.42 22.04
N ARG A 48 1.64 12.12 22.06
CA ARG A 48 0.29 11.60 21.82
C ARG A 48 -0.73 12.08 22.86
N SER A 49 -0.32 12.38 24.10
CA SER A 49 -1.25 12.79 25.18
C SER A 49 -1.97 14.11 24.88
N ASN A 50 -1.43 14.92 23.98
CA ASN A 50 -1.98 16.23 23.62
C ASN A 50 -3.11 16.15 22.58
N PHE A 51 -3.38 14.97 22.02
CA PHE A 51 -4.31 14.78 20.91
C PHE A 51 -5.33 13.69 21.23
N ARG A 52 -6.49 14.09 21.74
CA ARG A 52 -7.56 13.14 22.09
C ARG A 52 -8.30 12.54 20.89
N GLU A 53 -8.29 13.24 19.76
CA GLU A 53 -9.11 12.94 18.59
C GLU A 53 -8.25 12.80 17.32
N PHE A 54 -7.03 12.28 17.47
CA PHE A 54 -6.09 12.15 16.33
C PHE A 54 -6.67 11.27 15.23
N THR A 55 -7.09 10.05 15.56
CA THR A 55 -7.62 9.06 14.61
C THR A 55 -8.85 9.58 13.87
N SER A 56 -9.83 10.15 14.58
CA SER A 56 -11.03 10.72 13.96
C SER A 56 -10.71 11.92 13.05
N THR A 57 -9.78 12.79 13.47
CA THR A 57 -9.29 13.91 12.64
C THR A 57 -8.61 13.40 11.37
N MET A 58 -7.77 12.35 11.48
CA MET A 58 -7.11 11.74 10.33
C MET A 58 -8.10 11.08 9.37
N ILE A 59 -9.13 10.38 9.86
CA ILE A 59 -10.20 9.83 9.03
C ILE A 59 -10.91 10.95 8.26
N ALA A 60 -11.24 12.06 8.93
CA ALA A 60 -11.89 13.21 8.29
C ALA A 60 -11.00 13.82 7.19
N ILE A 61 -9.70 13.99 7.46
CA ILE A 61 -8.72 14.47 6.47
C ILE A 61 -8.65 13.51 5.27
N ALA A 62 -8.57 12.20 5.51
CA ALA A 62 -8.51 11.18 4.46
C ALA A 62 -9.75 11.21 3.56
N ASN A 63 -10.94 11.32 4.15
CA ASN A 63 -12.21 11.42 3.44
C ASN A 63 -12.34 12.74 2.66
N ASN A 64 -11.86 13.86 3.22
CA ASN A 64 -11.83 15.16 2.55
C ASN A 64 -10.91 15.13 1.32
N LEU A 65 -9.69 14.59 1.48
CA LEU A 65 -8.75 14.41 0.36
C LEU A 65 -9.34 13.55 -0.75
N HIS A 66 -10.09 12.50 -0.39
CA HIS A 66 -10.79 11.69 -1.38
C HIS A 66 -11.84 12.50 -2.13
N THR A 67 -12.63 13.30 -1.42
CA THR A 67 -13.64 14.17 -2.02
C THR A 67 -13.00 15.23 -2.94
N CYS A 68 -11.85 15.79 -2.58
CA CYS A 68 -11.09 16.73 -3.42
C CYS A 68 -10.67 16.09 -4.75
N ILE A 69 -10.20 14.84 -4.72
CA ILE A 69 -9.77 14.11 -5.92
C ILE A 69 -10.96 13.81 -6.82
N GLU A 70 -12.03 13.21 -6.28
CA GLU A 70 -13.24 12.92 -7.06
C GLU A 70 -13.83 14.19 -7.69
N SER A 71 -13.81 15.30 -6.95
CA SER A 71 -14.32 16.59 -7.44
C SER A 71 -13.43 17.17 -8.54
N THR A 72 -12.12 17.05 -8.40
CA THR A 72 -11.15 17.54 -9.39
C THR A 72 -11.21 16.70 -10.68
N ASP A 73 -11.36 15.38 -10.57
CA ASP A 73 -11.57 14.48 -11.72
C ASP A 73 -12.87 14.78 -12.47
N LYS A 74 -13.99 14.95 -11.75
CA LYS A 74 -15.27 15.36 -12.34
C LYS A 74 -15.13 16.72 -13.05
N TYR A 75 -14.41 17.65 -12.45
CA TYR A 75 -14.17 18.95 -13.03
C TYR A 75 -13.31 18.86 -14.30
N MET A 76 -12.28 18.01 -14.31
CA MET A 76 -11.49 17.71 -15.50
C MET A 76 -12.35 17.18 -16.65
N GLN A 77 -13.24 16.23 -16.35
CA GLN A 77 -14.15 15.67 -17.35
C GLN A 77 -15.10 16.73 -17.92
N GLN A 78 -15.62 17.62 -17.07
CA GLN A 78 -16.43 18.76 -17.52
C GLN A 78 -15.65 19.70 -18.44
N VAL A 79 -14.42 20.07 -18.10
CA VAL A 79 -13.55 20.90 -18.96
C VAL A 79 -13.29 20.21 -20.30
N ARG A 80 -13.05 18.89 -20.30
CA ARG A 80 -12.81 18.12 -21.52
C ARG A 80 -14.01 18.10 -22.46
N LEU A 81 -15.23 17.98 -21.92
CA LEU A 81 -16.48 17.89 -22.69
C LEU A 81 -17.04 19.25 -23.12
N SER A 82 -16.77 20.32 -22.35
CA SER A 82 -17.37 21.65 -22.58
C SER A 82 -16.54 22.56 -23.46
N MET A 83 -15.25 22.27 -23.64
CA MET A 83 -14.33 23.05 -24.47
C MET A 83 -13.93 22.19 -25.67
N GLU A 84 -14.62 22.31 -26.81
CA GLU A 84 -14.24 21.68 -28.08
C GLU A 84 -13.41 22.64 -28.96
N ASN A 85 -12.29 22.14 -29.49
CA ASN A 85 -11.36 22.68 -30.51
C ASN A 85 -11.43 24.18 -30.90
N ASP A 86 -10.76 25.04 -30.14
CA ASP A 86 -10.25 26.34 -30.64
C ASP A 86 -8.89 26.16 -31.35
N GLU A 87 -8.74 25.17 -32.23
CA GLU A 87 -7.51 25.03 -33.03
C GLU A 87 -7.46 25.99 -34.23
N GLN A 88 -8.51 26.78 -34.48
CA GLN A 88 -8.56 27.69 -35.63
C GLN A 88 -9.27 29.01 -35.30
N GLN A 89 -8.57 29.93 -34.62
CA GLN A 89 -8.82 31.37 -34.80
C GLN A 89 -7.53 32.15 -34.53
N ASP A 90 -6.61 32.06 -35.49
CA ASP A 90 -5.61 33.10 -35.72
C ASP A 90 -6.32 34.28 -36.42
N SER A 91 -7.01 35.11 -35.64
CA SER A 91 -7.47 36.41 -36.13
C SER A 91 -7.40 37.41 -34.99
N GLY A 92 -6.39 38.28 -35.08
CA GLY A 92 -5.95 39.13 -33.99
C GLY A 92 -6.99 40.11 -33.47
N VAL A 93 -7.00 40.24 -32.14
CA VAL A 93 -7.07 41.51 -31.43
C VAL A 93 -6.16 41.38 -30.21
N ALA A 94 -5.22 42.31 -30.05
CA ALA A 94 -4.34 42.37 -28.89
C ALA A 94 -5.15 42.76 -27.63
N GLY A 95 -5.76 41.77 -26.97
CA GLY A 95 -6.48 41.95 -25.72
C GLY A 95 -6.68 40.61 -25.02
N ARG A 96 -5.89 40.34 -23.97
CA ARG A 96 -5.88 39.12 -23.13
C ARG A 96 -5.85 37.80 -23.91
N ARG A 97 -4.65 37.19 -24.01
CA ARG A 97 -4.51 35.79 -24.42
C ARG A 97 -5.43 34.92 -23.57
N ALA A 98 -6.42 34.28 -24.18
CA ALA A 98 -7.27 33.31 -23.51
C ALA A 98 -6.42 32.10 -23.11
N VAL A 99 -6.58 31.60 -21.88
CA VAL A 99 -5.91 30.37 -21.44
C VAL A 99 -6.44 29.20 -22.28
N GLY A 100 -5.54 28.53 -23.00
CA GLY A 100 -5.89 27.38 -23.83
C GLY A 100 -6.37 26.20 -23.00
N ARG A 101 -7.32 25.43 -23.55
CA ARG A 101 -7.87 24.22 -22.92
C ARG A 101 -6.79 23.25 -22.41
N GLN A 102 -5.74 23.06 -23.20
CA GLN A 102 -4.64 22.15 -22.86
C GLN A 102 -3.90 22.60 -21.58
N GLN A 103 -3.67 23.90 -21.42
CA GLN A 103 -3.05 24.46 -20.22
C GLN A 103 -3.93 24.27 -18.97
N ILE A 104 -5.25 24.39 -19.12
CA ILE A 104 -6.20 24.12 -18.03
C ILE A 104 -6.12 22.65 -17.63
N ILE A 105 -6.15 21.72 -18.60
CA ILE A 105 -6.05 20.29 -18.33
C ILE A 105 -4.75 19.97 -17.59
N GLU A 106 -3.61 20.49 -18.05
CA GLU A 106 -2.31 20.31 -17.38
C GLU A 106 -2.31 20.86 -15.95
N ASN A 107 -2.94 22.01 -15.71
CA ASN A 107 -3.06 22.58 -14.37
C ASN A 107 -3.99 21.75 -13.47
N ILE A 108 -5.07 21.18 -14.01
CA ILE A 108 -5.94 20.24 -13.30
C ILE A 108 -5.18 18.96 -12.97
N ASP A 109 -4.41 18.40 -13.91
CA ASP A 109 -3.57 17.23 -13.68
C ASP A 109 -2.52 17.50 -12.60
N ARG A 110 -1.92 18.69 -12.60
CA ARG A 110 -1.02 19.14 -11.51
C ARG A 110 -1.75 19.23 -10.17
N LEU A 111 -2.97 19.75 -10.14
CA LEU A 111 -3.77 19.85 -8.92
C LEU A 111 -4.17 18.47 -8.39
N ASN A 112 -4.65 17.60 -9.28
CA ASN A 112 -4.92 16.20 -8.99
C ASN A 112 -3.68 15.51 -8.46
N ALA A 113 -2.52 15.71 -9.11
CA ALA A 113 -1.23 15.21 -8.67
C ALA A 113 -0.79 15.82 -7.32
N ARG A 114 -1.30 16.97 -6.89
CA ARG A 114 -1.02 17.53 -5.55
C ARG A 114 -1.91 16.92 -4.49
N TRP A 115 -3.21 16.78 -4.74
CA TRP A 115 -4.10 15.99 -3.87
C TRP A 115 -3.64 14.54 -3.74
N SER A 116 -3.07 14.04 -4.83
CA SER A 116 -2.54 12.69 -5.00
C SER A 116 -1.06 12.55 -4.68
N ASN A 117 -0.35 13.65 -4.41
CA ASN A 117 1.10 13.70 -4.19
C ASN A 117 1.99 12.91 -5.22
N ALA A 118 1.93 13.18 -6.52
CA ALA A 118 2.92 12.65 -7.49
C ALA A 118 4.30 13.33 -7.40
N GLY A 119 4.45 14.38 -6.58
CA GLY A 119 5.64 15.22 -6.48
C GLY A 119 6.73 14.77 -5.50
N GLY A 120 6.79 13.47 -5.18
CA GLY A 120 7.83 12.88 -4.32
C GLY A 120 7.44 11.47 -3.91
N LEU A 121 8.02 10.47 -4.60
CA LEU A 121 8.00 9.00 -4.39
C LEU A 121 6.73 8.27 -3.88
N LEU A 122 5.59 8.94 -3.63
CA LEU A 122 4.43 8.38 -2.92
C LEU A 122 3.09 8.94 -3.48
N HIS A 123 2.45 8.20 -4.39
CA HIS A 123 1.13 8.47 -5.00
C HIS A 123 -0.08 8.44 -4.02
N ALA A 124 -1.24 8.83 -4.53
CA ALA A 124 -2.46 9.34 -3.89
C ALA A 124 -3.13 8.52 -2.78
N SER A 125 -2.80 7.24 -2.68
CA SER A 125 -3.32 6.33 -1.63
C SER A 125 -2.58 6.54 -0.33
N LEU A 126 -1.27 6.74 -0.49
CA LEU A 126 -0.28 6.57 0.54
C LEU A 126 -0.45 7.67 1.56
N PHE A 127 -0.73 8.89 1.11
CA PHE A 127 -0.91 10.00 2.03
C PHE A 127 -2.17 9.84 2.94
N ARG A 128 -3.30 9.41 2.37
CA ARG A 128 -4.59 9.30 3.09
C ARG A 128 -4.59 8.23 4.19
N VAL A 129 -3.79 7.19 4.00
CA VAL A 129 -3.73 6.01 4.87
C VAL A 129 -2.45 5.98 5.70
N SER A 130 -1.36 6.62 5.24
CA SER A 130 -0.05 6.51 5.89
C SER A 130 -0.05 6.90 7.35
N PHE A 131 -0.86 7.87 7.78
CA PHE A 131 -0.82 8.34 9.16
C PHE A 131 -1.58 7.42 10.10
N LEU A 132 -2.75 6.93 9.67
CA LEU A 132 -3.49 5.88 10.37
C LEU A 132 -2.67 4.59 10.41
N PHE A 133 -2.08 4.20 9.28
CA PHE A 133 -1.18 3.06 9.20
C PHE A 133 0.05 3.22 10.11
N GLN A 134 0.68 4.40 10.11
CA GLN A 134 1.85 4.69 10.95
C GLN A 134 1.48 4.59 12.42
N GLU A 135 0.36 5.17 12.83
CA GLU A 135 -0.18 5.06 14.19
C GLU A 135 -0.30 3.59 14.62
N ILE A 136 -0.97 2.76 13.82
CA ILE A 136 -1.10 1.33 14.09
C ILE A 136 0.28 0.66 14.15
N CYS A 137 1.18 1.01 13.24
CA CYS A 137 2.51 0.41 13.18
C CYS A 137 3.41 0.76 14.36
N GLU A 138 3.30 1.98 14.91
CA GLU A 138 4.01 2.36 16.13
C GLU A 138 3.51 1.53 17.31
N ASP A 139 2.20 1.32 17.42
CA ASP A 139 1.61 0.50 18.49
C ASP A 139 1.92 -0.99 18.33
N LEU A 140 1.98 -1.47 17.09
CA LEU A 140 2.36 -2.85 16.78
C LEU A 140 3.88 -3.07 16.86
N HIS A 141 4.71 -2.03 16.84
CA HIS A 141 6.17 -2.14 16.69
C HIS A 141 6.82 -3.13 17.68
N PRO A 142 6.53 -3.10 19.00
CA PRO A 142 7.11 -4.03 19.94
C PRO A 142 6.81 -5.50 19.58
N HIS A 143 5.57 -5.79 19.18
CA HIS A 143 5.14 -7.13 18.84
C HIS A 143 5.65 -7.58 17.46
N LEU A 144 5.74 -6.66 16.50
CA LEU A 144 6.32 -6.92 15.18
C LEU A 144 7.79 -7.35 15.28
N THR A 145 8.57 -6.69 16.14
CA THR A 145 9.99 -7.07 16.34
C THR A 145 10.17 -8.43 17.03
N GLU A 146 9.16 -8.92 17.73
CA GLU A 146 9.18 -10.25 18.34
C GLU A 146 8.95 -11.37 17.32
N LEU A 147 8.33 -11.09 16.17
CA LEU A 147 8.06 -12.09 15.14
C LEU A 147 9.37 -12.72 14.62
N PHE A 148 9.35 -14.04 14.50
CA PHE A 148 10.51 -14.84 14.08
C PHE A 148 11.78 -14.58 14.92
N SER A 149 11.61 -14.28 16.21
CA SER A 149 12.70 -14.18 17.20
C SER A 149 12.78 -15.42 18.09
N ARG A 150 13.80 -15.50 18.95
CA ARG A 150 13.89 -16.57 19.98
C ARG A 150 12.68 -16.57 20.90
N LYS A 151 12.19 -15.39 21.29
CA LYS A 151 11.00 -15.23 22.15
C LYS A 151 9.74 -15.78 21.44
N TRP A 152 9.64 -15.55 20.14
CA TRP A 152 8.58 -16.12 19.33
C TRP A 152 8.63 -17.64 19.29
N LEU A 153 9.82 -18.22 19.05
CA LEU A 153 10.00 -19.67 18.98
C LEU A 153 9.58 -20.38 20.28
N VAL A 154 9.89 -19.81 21.44
CA VAL A 154 9.53 -20.40 22.75
C VAL A 154 8.07 -20.17 23.17
N GLY A 155 7.29 -19.34 22.48
CA GLY A 155 5.86 -19.17 22.79
C GLY A 155 5.38 -17.78 23.22
N CYS A 156 5.82 -16.68 22.59
CA CYS A 156 5.23 -15.35 22.88
C CYS A 156 3.80 -15.17 22.36
N SER A 157 3.06 -14.19 22.88
CA SER A 157 1.70 -13.83 22.42
C SER A 157 1.67 -12.74 21.32
N ALA A 158 2.81 -12.40 20.70
CA ALA A 158 2.90 -11.27 19.77
C ALA A 158 1.85 -11.31 18.65
N THR A 159 1.66 -12.45 17.99
CA THR A 159 0.65 -12.61 16.93
C THR A 159 -0.78 -12.36 17.45
N GLU A 160 -1.10 -12.84 18.66
CA GLU A 160 -2.41 -12.65 19.28
C GLU A 160 -2.66 -11.15 19.53
N THR A 161 -1.68 -10.47 20.13
CA THR A 161 -1.77 -9.03 20.41
C THR A 161 -1.87 -8.22 19.12
N ILE A 162 -1.10 -8.56 18.08
CA ILE A 162 -1.21 -7.94 16.75
C ILE A 162 -2.65 -8.07 16.23
N CYS A 163 -3.24 -9.26 16.31
CA CYS A 163 -4.61 -9.47 15.83
C CYS A 163 -5.63 -8.61 16.60
N MET A 164 -5.52 -8.56 17.94
CA MET A 164 -6.41 -7.75 18.77
C MET A 164 -6.28 -6.25 18.43
N THR A 165 -5.06 -5.72 18.37
CA THR A 165 -4.84 -4.31 18.03
C THR A 165 -5.35 -3.96 16.64
N VAL A 166 -5.14 -4.81 15.64
CA VAL A 166 -5.68 -4.57 14.28
C VAL A 166 -7.22 -4.58 14.29
N GLN A 167 -7.85 -5.47 15.05
CA GLN A 167 -9.30 -5.55 15.19
C GLN A 167 -9.88 -4.29 15.86
N ASP A 168 -9.23 -3.79 16.92
CA ASP A 168 -9.64 -2.58 17.64
C ASP A 168 -9.58 -1.35 16.72
N TYR A 169 -8.44 -1.16 16.04
CA TYR A 169 -8.29 -0.08 15.06
C TYR A 169 -9.28 -0.19 13.90
N TYR A 170 -9.58 -1.41 13.43
CA TYR A 170 -10.59 -1.60 12.40
C TYR A 170 -11.97 -1.11 12.86
N ALA A 171 -12.34 -1.28 14.13
CA ALA A 171 -13.58 -0.72 14.66
C ALA A 171 -13.56 0.82 14.65
N ASP A 172 -12.43 1.42 15.06
CA ASP A 172 -12.26 2.89 15.08
C ASP A 172 -12.27 3.53 13.68
N HIS A 173 -11.85 2.77 12.65
CA HIS A 173 -11.86 3.20 11.26
C HIS A 173 -13.21 3.01 10.54
N CYS A 174 -14.33 2.83 11.25
CA CYS A 174 -15.65 2.56 10.64
C CYS A 174 -16.15 3.68 9.71
N HIS A 175 -15.68 4.93 9.91
CA HIS A 175 -16.04 6.07 9.08
C HIS A 175 -15.09 6.31 7.88
N LEU A 176 -14.07 5.48 7.73
CA LEU A 176 -13.14 5.56 6.61
C LEU A 176 -13.83 5.07 5.34
N ARG A 177 -13.64 5.75 4.20
CA ARG A 177 -14.21 5.28 2.93
C ARG A 177 -13.76 3.83 2.62
N PRO A 178 -14.65 2.98 2.08
CA PRO A 178 -14.37 1.55 1.85
C PRO A 178 -13.05 1.26 1.13
N ALA A 179 -12.78 1.94 0.01
CA ALA A 179 -11.55 1.76 -0.75
C ALA A 179 -10.28 2.09 0.06
N THR A 180 -10.36 3.10 0.92
CA THR A 180 -9.26 3.55 1.79
C THR A 180 -9.02 2.56 2.93
N ARG A 181 -10.09 1.97 3.46
CA ARG A 181 -10.05 0.90 4.46
C ARG A 181 -9.46 -0.39 3.89
N CYS A 182 -9.80 -0.78 2.65
CA CYS A 182 -9.17 -1.92 1.96
C CYS A 182 -7.66 -1.72 1.81
N SER A 183 -7.23 -0.53 1.37
CA SER A 183 -5.80 -0.21 1.25
C SER A 183 -5.08 -0.36 2.58
N LEU A 184 -5.65 0.18 3.67
CA LEU A 184 -5.06 0.09 5.01
C LEU A 184 -4.87 -1.36 5.48
N LEU A 185 -5.87 -2.22 5.29
CA LEU A 185 -5.75 -3.63 5.68
C LEU A 185 -4.72 -4.39 4.85
N MET A 186 -4.65 -4.08 3.55
CA MET A 186 -3.64 -4.66 2.67
C MET A 186 -2.23 -4.25 3.08
N ASP A 187 -2.05 -2.97 3.40
CA ASP A 187 -0.81 -2.40 3.91
C ASP A 187 -0.38 -3.06 5.24
N LEU A 188 -1.33 -3.30 6.15
CA LEU A 188 -1.07 -4.02 7.42
C LEU A 188 -0.66 -5.47 7.21
N GLN A 189 -1.32 -6.20 6.29
CA GLN A 189 -0.88 -7.55 5.94
C GLN A 189 0.56 -7.56 5.42
N PHE A 190 0.89 -6.61 4.56
CA PHE A 190 2.24 -6.49 4.00
C PHE A 190 3.26 -6.20 5.07
N ARG A 191 2.93 -5.33 6.02
CA ARG A 191 3.82 -5.06 7.15
C ARG A 191 4.06 -6.32 7.98
N ILE A 192 3.01 -7.02 8.39
CA ILE A 192 3.11 -8.21 9.25
C ILE A 192 3.88 -9.34 8.56
N VAL A 193 3.50 -9.69 7.33
CA VAL A 193 4.20 -10.73 6.54
C VAL A 193 5.63 -10.30 6.24
N GLY A 194 5.83 -9.02 5.94
CA GLY A 194 7.13 -8.42 5.68
C GLY A 194 8.10 -8.57 6.85
N GLU A 195 7.65 -8.52 8.10
CA GLU A 195 8.54 -8.75 9.26
C GLU A 195 9.08 -10.19 9.32
N TYR A 196 8.27 -11.20 8.99
CA TYR A 196 8.78 -12.58 8.86
C TYR A 196 9.82 -12.68 7.75
N LEU A 197 9.53 -12.10 6.58
CA LEU A 197 10.44 -12.16 5.44
C LEU A 197 11.75 -11.40 5.70
N LYS A 198 11.69 -10.23 6.35
CA LYS A 198 12.88 -9.48 6.78
C LYS A 198 13.70 -10.25 7.81
N ALA A 199 13.05 -10.93 8.75
CA ALA A 199 13.74 -11.77 9.72
C ALA A 199 14.42 -12.98 9.07
N ILE A 200 13.80 -13.55 8.04
CA ILE A 200 14.39 -14.62 7.22
C ILE A 200 15.55 -14.10 6.37
N ASP A 201 15.39 -12.98 5.66
CA ASP A 201 16.45 -12.37 4.83
C ASP A 201 17.70 -12.05 5.67
N SER A 202 17.49 -11.48 6.86
CA SER A 202 18.55 -11.18 7.82
C SER A 202 19.07 -12.39 8.60
N ARG A 203 18.51 -13.58 8.37
CA ARG A 203 18.86 -14.85 9.05
C ARG A 203 18.83 -14.71 10.58
N ARG A 204 17.79 -14.06 11.09
CA ARG A 204 17.60 -13.82 12.53
C ARG A 204 17.61 -15.11 13.34
N LEU A 205 17.10 -16.20 12.75
CA LEU A 205 17.15 -17.55 13.30
C LEU A 205 17.69 -18.51 12.24
N THR A 206 18.48 -19.47 12.70
CA THR A 206 18.78 -20.70 11.97
C THR A 206 18.50 -21.90 12.88
N PHE A 207 18.25 -23.05 12.27
CA PHE A 207 17.80 -24.25 12.97
C PHE A 207 18.69 -25.43 12.63
N ALA A 208 19.33 -25.99 13.66
CA ALA A 208 20.29 -27.08 13.54
C ALA A 208 19.60 -28.45 13.49
N THR A 209 18.53 -28.59 14.26
CA THR A 209 17.82 -29.86 14.44
C THR A 209 16.50 -29.90 13.66
N TYR A 210 16.01 -31.10 13.38
CA TYR A 210 14.68 -31.25 12.79
C TYR A 210 13.58 -30.79 13.75
N GLU A 211 13.76 -31.03 15.04
CA GLU A 211 12.81 -30.67 16.09
C GLU A 211 12.60 -29.15 16.15
N GLU A 212 13.69 -28.37 16.08
CA GLU A 212 13.63 -26.91 15.98
C GLU A 212 12.94 -26.44 14.69
N ARG A 213 13.31 -27.04 13.54
CA ARG A 213 12.69 -26.74 12.25
C ARG A 213 11.19 -27.05 12.24
N SER A 214 10.79 -28.18 12.83
CA SER A 214 9.39 -28.58 12.96
C SER A 214 8.62 -27.65 13.88
N ALA A 215 9.20 -27.26 15.02
CA ALA A 215 8.57 -26.33 15.94
C ALA A 215 8.36 -24.95 15.29
N ALA A 216 9.36 -24.44 14.58
CA ALA A 216 9.27 -23.19 13.83
C ALA A 216 8.20 -23.26 12.74
N GLY A 217 8.19 -24.32 11.92
CA GLY A 217 7.20 -24.50 10.86
C GLY A 217 5.77 -24.62 11.39
N SER A 218 5.55 -25.41 12.44
CA SER A 218 4.24 -25.51 13.11
C SER A 218 3.78 -24.15 13.65
N ARG A 219 4.70 -23.36 14.21
CA ARG A 219 4.37 -22.04 14.74
C ARG A 219 4.04 -21.03 13.63
N MET A 220 4.81 -20.99 12.55
CA MET A 220 4.53 -20.16 11.38
C MET A 220 3.16 -20.49 10.78
N LYS A 221 2.80 -21.78 10.71
CA LYS A 221 1.48 -22.21 10.25
C LYS A 221 0.36 -21.73 11.18
N ALA A 222 0.53 -21.87 12.50
CA ALA A 222 -0.45 -21.39 13.47
C ALA A 222 -0.64 -19.86 13.43
N ASP A 223 0.44 -19.10 13.26
CA ASP A 223 0.39 -17.65 13.11
C ASP A 223 -0.31 -17.26 11.79
N ALA A 224 0.05 -17.92 10.68
CA ALA A 224 -0.57 -17.69 9.38
C ALA A 224 -2.08 -17.93 9.41
N MET A 225 -2.54 -19.04 10.01
CA MET A 225 -3.96 -19.36 10.15
C MET A 225 -4.70 -18.31 10.97
N ARG A 226 -4.11 -17.82 12.07
CA ARG A 226 -4.73 -16.78 12.91
C ARG A 226 -4.84 -15.45 12.18
N LEU A 227 -3.77 -15.03 11.51
CA LEU A 227 -3.76 -13.80 10.72
C LEU A 227 -4.75 -13.90 9.55
N GLU A 228 -4.77 -15.03 8.86
CA GLU A 228 -5.71 -15.29 7.77
C GLU A 228 -7.17 -15.22 8.24
N ALA A 229 -7.49 -15.86 9.37
CA ALA A 229 -8.82 -15.80 9.97
C ALA A 229 -9.26 -14.37 10.29
N LEU A 230 -8.37 -13.55 10.88
CA LEU A 230 -8.63 -12.14 11.14
C LEU A 230 -8.92 -11.38 9.83
N PHE A 231 -7.98 -11.39 8.87
CA PHE A 231 -8.13 -10.59 7.66
C PHE A 231 -9.27 -11.08 6.75
N GLN A 232 -9.63 -12.37 6.83
CA GLN A 232 -10.83 -12.90 6.19
C GLN A 232 -12.10 -12.37 6.87
N GLN A 233 -12.18 -12.40 8.20
CA GLN A 233 -13.30 -11.82 8.95
C GLN A 233 -13.50 -10.33 8.66
N LEU A 234 -12.41 -9.54 8.66
CA LEU A 234 -12.45 -8.10 8.37
C LEU A 234 -12.88 -7.79 6.93
N ARG A 235 -12.57 -8.68 5.99
CA ARG A 235 -13.01 -8.58 4.59
C ARG A 235 -14.49 -8.90 4.43
N ASP A 236 -14.99 -9.87 5.18
CA ASP A 236 -16.36 -10.38 5.06
C ASP A 236 -17.39 -9.53 5.81
N THR A 237 -16.97 -8.45 6.46
CA THR A 237 -17.84 -7.52 7.22
C THR A 237 -18.78 -6.71 6.30
N GLY A 238 -18.58 -6.73 4.98
CA GLY A 238 -19.52 -6.18 3.99
C GLY A 238 -19.50 -4.66 3.83
N ASP A 239 -18.56 -3.98 4.49
CA ASP A 239 -18.34 -2.53 4.42
C ASP A 239 -17.24 -2.13 3.42
N MET A 240 -16.83 -3.08 2.58
CA MET A 240 -15.75 -2.95 1.60
C MET A 240 -16.30 -2.92 0.18
N SER A 241 -15.76 -2.04 -0.67
CA SER A 241 -16.17 -1.95 -2.08
C SER A 241 -15.71 -3.17 -2.88
N GLU A 242 -14.50 -3.65 -2.59
CA GLU A 242 -13.90 -4.81 -3.26
C GLU A 242 -12.97 -5.57 -2.30
N PRO A 243 -12.95 -6.91 -2.34
CA PRO A 243 -12.12 -7.71 -1.46
C PRO A 243 -10.64 -7.61 -1.83
N PHE A 244 -9.78 -7.33 -0.85
CA PHE A 244 -8.33 -7.35 -1.02
C PHE A 244 -7.80 -8.81 -1.06
N SER A 245 -6.58 -9.03 -1.54
CA SER A 245 -5.97 -10.38 -1.55
C SER A 245 -5.41 -10.77 -0.17
N LEU A 246 -5.58 -12.04 0.24
CA LEU A 246 -4.87 -12.57 1.41
C LEU A 246 -3.43 -12.93 1.02
N VAL A 247 -2.46 -12.51 1.84
CA VAL A 247 -1.04 -12.84 1.63
C VAL A 247 -0.40 -13.59 2.80
N THR A 248 -1.16 -13.82 3.88
CA THR A 248 -0.68 -14.47 5.12
C THR A 248 -0.25 -15.92 4.90
N SER A 249 -0.82 -16.61 3.91
CA SER A 249 -0.45 -17.99 3.57
C SER A 249 1.02 -18.17 3.14
N LEU A 250 1.70 -17.08 2.75
CA LEU A 250 3.14 -17.08 2.50
C LEU A 250 3.95 -17.46 3.74
N ILE A 251 3.51 -17.04 4.94
CA ILE A 251 4.17 -17.40 6.20
C ILE A 251 4.15 -18.92 6.39
N ALA A 252 2.98 -19.55 6.19
CA ALA A 252 2.86 -21.01 6.30
C ALA A 252 3.74 -21.73 5.27
N SER A 253 3.74 -21.27 4.01
CA SER A 253 4.56 -21.86 2.96
C SER A 253 6.07 -21.74 3.22
N CYS A 254 6.54 -20.66 3.85
CA CYS A 254 7.92 -20.59 4.34
C CYS A 254 8.17 -21.63 5.45
N GLY A 255 7.20 -21.81 6.36
CA GLY A 255 7.25 -22.84 7.40
C GLY A 255 7.34 -24.26 6.85
N ASP A 256 6.64 -24.57 5.75
CA ASP A 256 6.70 -25.88 5.10
C ASP A 256 8.10 -26.18 4.54
N VAL A 257 8.76 -25.21 3.90
CA VAL A 257 10.16 -25.33 3.42
C VAL A 257 11.13 -25.54 4.59
N ILE A 258 10.98 -24.77 5.67
CA ILE A 258 11.85 -24.86 6.86
C ILE A 258 11.70 -26.24 7.52
N SER A 259 10.46 -26.69 7.73
CA SER A 259 10.14 -27.91 8.47
C SER A 259 10.23 -29.20 7.65
N LEU A 260 10.54 -29.12 6.35
CA LEU A 260 10.69 -30.29 5.50
C LEU A 260 11.74 -31.26 6.07
N ARG A 261 11.30 -32.48 6.39
CA ARG A 261 12.16 -33.48 7.05
C ARG A 261 13.25 -34.01 6.13
N ASP A 262 12.87 -34.41 4.92
CA ASP A 262 13.76 -35.02 3.95
C ASP A 262 14.44 -33.95 3.08
N LYS A 263 15.76 -33.80 3.24
CA LYS A 263 16.57 -32.86 2.46
C LYS A 263 16.55 -33.18 0.96
N SER A 264 16.41 -34.44 0.56
CA SER A 264 16.39 -34.83 -0.86
C SER A 264 15.16 -34.32 -1.62
N LEU A 265 14.07 -34.02 -0.90
CA LEU A 265 12.84 -33.46 -1.46
C LEU A 265 12.83 -31.92 -1.48
N LEU A 266 13.88 -31.28 -0.96
CA LEU A 266 13.90 -29.82 -0.79
C LEU A 266 13.78 -29.07 -2.11
N THR A 267 14.47 -29.52 -3.17
CA THR A 267 14.35 -28.92 -4.50
C THR A 267 12.92 -28.98 -5.03
N LEU A 268 12.20 -30.08 -4.78
CA LEU A 268 10.80 -30.24 -5.20
C LEU A 268 9.87 -29.30 -4.43
N GLU A 269 10.04 -29.21 -3.11
CA GLU A 269 9.25 -28.32 -2.25
C GLU A 269 9.49 -26.85 -2.63
N VAL A 270 10.75 -26.46 -2.81
CA VAL A 270 11.13 -25.10 -3.21
C VAL A 270 10.62 -24.77 -4.62
N THR A 271 10.57 -25.75 -5.52
CA THR A 271 9.94 -25.57 -6.83
C THR A 271 8.45 -25.31 -6.69
N THR A 272 7.75 -26.06 -5.84
CA THR A 272 6.32 -25.87 -5.58
C THR A 272 6.06 -24.51 -4.93
N PHE A 273 6.87 -24.13 -3.95
CA PHE A 273 6.86 -22.80 -3.34
C PHE A 273 7.05 -21.70 -4.39
N SER A 274 8.06 -21.81 -5.25
CA SER A 274 8.38 -20.78 -6.25
C SER A 274 7.35 -20.73 -7.39
N ARG A 275 6.60 -21.80 -7.65
CA ARG A 275 5.44 -21.77 -8.55
C ARG A 275 4.26 -21.01 -7.94
N LYS A 276 4.08 -21.11 -6.62
CA LYS A 276 3.03 -20.40 -5.88
C LYS A 276 3.38 -18.92 -5.68
N TYR A 277 4.67 -18.61 -5.52
CA TYR A 277 5.18 -17.24 -5.35
C TYR A 277 6.29 -16.95 -6.38
N PRO A 278 5.96 -16.86 -7.68
CA PRO A 278 6.95 -16.72 -8.76
C PRO A 278 7.72 -15.40 -8.75
N ASN A 279 7.32 -14.48 -7.88
CA ASN A 279 7.88 -13.15 -7.69
C ASN A 279 8.99 -13.10 -6.64
N ILE A 280 9.27 -14.21 -5.95
CA ILE A 280 10.26 -14.21 -4.86
C ILE A 280 11.67 -13.86 -5.39
N PRO A 281 12.38 -12.90 -4.76
CA PRO A 281 13.77 -12.62 -5.07
C PRO A 281 14.66 -13.83 -4.78
N VAL A 282 15.61 -14.13 -5.68
CA VAL A 282 16.58 -15.23 -5.52
C VAL A 282 17.29 -15.17 -4.17
N GLU A 283 17.70 -13.97 -3.75
CA GLU A 283 18.39 -13.76 -2.47
C GLU A 283 17.51 -14.11 -1.27
N LEU A 284 16.22 -13.73 -1.31
CA LEU A 284 15.26 -14.04 -0.25
C LEU A 284 14.96 -15.55 -0.21
N LEU A 285 14.84 -16.20 -1.38
CA LEU A 285 14.66 -17.64 -1.46
C LEU A 285 15.87 -18.41 -0.93
N ALA A 286 17.08 -17.96 -1.27
CA ALA A 286 18.33 -18.51 -0.73
C ALA A 286 18.45 -18.28 0.78
N ALA A 287 17.99 -17.14 1.30
CA ALA A 287 17.94 -16.87 2.73
C ALA A 287 16.96 -17.81 3.45
N LEU A 288 15.76 -18.03 2.89
CA LEU A 288 14.79 -19.01 3.40
C LEU A 288 15.41 -20.40 3.49
N LEU A 289 16.07 -20.88 2.44
CA LEU A 289 16.74 -22.17 2.44
C LEU A 289 17.83 -22.27 3.51
N ALA A 290 18.64 -21.21 3.63
CA ALA A 290 19.75 -21.16 4.57
C ALA A 290 19.33 -20.85 6.02
N THR A 291 18.03 -20.76 6.34
CA THR A 291 17.54 -20.85 7.72
C THR A 291 17.72 -22.25 8.29
N ARG A 292 17.90 -23.26 7.43
CA ARG A 292 18.23 -24.62 7.82
C ARG A 292 19.75 -24.78 7.86
N ASP A 293 20.32 -25.16 8.99
CA ASP A 293 21.78 -25.34 9.08
C ASP A 293 22.28 -26.58 8.32
N ASP A 294 21.38 -27.49 7.94
CA ASP A 294 21.69 -28.64 7.07
C ASP A 294 21.83 -28.26 5.59
N VAL A 295 21.60 -27.00 5.22
CA VAL A 295 21.79 -26.45 3.87
C VAL A 295 22.84 -25.35 3.91
N SER A 296 23.96 -25.58 3.24
CA SER A 296 25.03 -24.57 3.18
C SER A 296 24.61 -23.34 2.37
N ARG A 297 25.26 -22.20 2.60
CA ARG A 297 24.99 -20.95 1.85
C ARG A 297 25.13 -21.10 0.34
N SER A 298 26.16 -21.82 -0.11
CA SER A 298 26.40 -22.08 -1.53
C SER A 298 25.32 -23.00 -2.12
N GLU A 299 24.92 -24.03 -1.37
CA GLU A 299 23.86 -24.95 -1.78
C GLU A 299 22.51 -24.24 -1.88
N ALA A 300 22.15 -23.44 -0.88
CA ALA A 300 20.94 -22.63 -0.87
C ALA A 300 20.88 -21.67 -2.06
N ARG A 301 22.00 -21.00 -2.37
CA ARG A 301 22.07 -20.07 -3.51
C ARG A 301 21.94 -20.79 -4.85
N SER A 302 22.68 -21.89 -5.04
CA SER A 302 22.61 -22.69 -6.26
C SER A 302 21.19 -23.23 -6.50
N MET A 303 20.55 -23.76 -5.46
CA MET A 303 19.18 -24.27 -5.54
C MET A 303 18.17 -23.15 -5.85
N ALA A 304 18.31 -21.98 -5.23
CA ALA A 304 17.43 -20.84 -5.49
C ALA A 304 17.57 -20.33 -6.94
N GLU A 305 18.80 -20.22 -7.46
CA GLU A 305 19.08 -19.83 -8.84
C GLU A 305 18.50 -20.83 -9.85
N GLU A 306 18.72 -22.14 -9.61
CA GLU A 306 18.17 -23.23 -10.42
C GLU A 306 16.63 -23.18 -10.46
N VAL A 307 15.98 -23.18 -9.30
CA VAL A 307 14.51 -23.16 -9.22
C VAL A 307 13.93 -21.89 -9.85
N THR A 308 14.53 -20.73 -9.59
CA THR A 308 14.06 -19.46 -10.18
C THR A 308 14.16 -19.50 -11.71
N SER A 309 15.19 -20.15 -12.26
CA SER A 309 15.31 -20.33 -13.71
C SER A 309 14.18 -21.19 -14.28
N HIS A 310 13.75 -22.24 -13.56
CA HIS A 310 12.65 -23.11 -13.95
C HIS A 310 11.27 -22.45 -13.88
N VAL A 311 11.06 -21.54 -12.93
CA VAL A 311 9.77 -20.84 -12.76
C VAL A 311 9.70 -19.51 -13.51
N ARG A 312 10.72 -19.14 -14.29
CA ARG A 312 10.82 -17.82 -14.95
C ARG A 312 9.62 -17.47 -15.86
N LEU A 313 8.97 -18.48 -16.44
CA LEU A 313 7.80 -18.32 -17.31
C LEU A 313 6.46 -18.36 -16.57
N HIS A 314 6.45 -18.61 -15.26
CA HIS A 314 5.21 -18.60 -14.48
C HIS A 314 4.63 -17.17 -14.42
N PRO A 315 3.29 -17.02 -14.52
CA PRO A 315 2.64 -15.72 -14.39
C PRO A 315 2.97 -15.07 -13.06
N LYS A 316 3.57 -13.89 -13.11
CA LYS A 316 3.90 -13.08 -11.95
C LYS A 316 2.64 -12.53 -11.28
N ASP A 317 2.56 -12.68 -9.97
CA ASP A 317 1.52 -12.06 -9.15
C ASP A 317 1.97 -10.67 -8.71
N ARG A 318 1.24 -9.65 -9.14
CA ARG A 318 1.53 -8.25 -8.84
C ARG A 318 1.44 -7.93 -7.35
N VAL A 319 0.57 -8.62 -6.61
CA VAL A 319 0.45 -8.43 -5.16
C VAL A 319 1.73 -8.88 -4.47
N PHE A 320 2.23 -10.07 -4.83
CA PHE A 320 3.47 -10.60 -4.25
C PHE A 320 4.71 -9.84 -4.74
N ASP A 321 4.76 -9.38 -5.99
CA ASP A 321 5.82 -8.43 -6.45
C ASP A 321 5.92 -7.24 -5.48
N LYS A 322 4.79 -6.64 -5.14
CA LYS A 322 4.74 -5.47 -4.27
C LYS A 322 5.15 -5.76 -2.84
N LEU A 323 4.74 -6.91 -2.31
CA LEU A 323 5.17 -7.38 -1.01
C LEU A 323 6.70 -7.58 -0.97
N PHE A 324 7.27 -8.28 -1.96
CA PHE A 324 8.71 -8.55 -1.99
C PHE A 324 9.54 -7.26 -2.20
N GLU A 325 9.09 -6.34 -3.05
CA GLU A 325 9.71 -5.01 -3.20
C GLU A 325 9.77 -4.27 -1.85
N SER A 326 8.72 -4.36 -1.01
CA SER A 326 8.68 -3.73 0.33
C SER A 326 9.63 -4.35 1.36
N VAL A 327 10.13 -5.56 1.10
CA VAL A 327 11.07 -6.29 1.97
C VAL A 327 12.51 -6.07 1.52
N VAL A 328 12.76 -5.97 0.21
CA VAL A 328 14.11 -5.90 -0.39
C VAL A 328 14.70 -4.49 -0.43
N ASP A 329 13.89 -3.43 -0.37
CA ASP A 329 14.42 -2.05 -0.38
C ASP A 329 15.15 -1.76 0.96
N ARG A 330 16.47 -2.00 0.97
CA ARG A 330 17.37 -2.09 2.13
C ARG A 330 17.71 -0.76 2.83
N ASN A 331 16.92 0.29 2.65
CA ASN A 331 17.13 1.58 3.32
C ASN A 331 16.03 1.86 4.34
N ASP A 332 16.44 1.77 5.61
CA ASP A 332 15.70 2.00 6.85
C ASP A 332 14.67 0.94 7.26
N SER A 333 15.05 0.19 8.30
CA SER A 333 14.16 -0.68 9.10
C SER A 333 12.95 0.05 9.69
N SER A 334 12.93 1.40 9.65
CA SER A 334 11.84 2.26 10.12
C SER A 334 10.91 2.75 9.02
N SER A 335 11.26 2.65 7.73
CA SER A 335 10.44 3.17 6.63
C SER A 335 9.91 2.02 5.77
N TRP A 336 8.88 1.33 6.27
CA TRP A 336 8.05 0.57 5.32
C TRP A 336 7.45 1.58 4.33
N LYS A 337 7.76 1.39 3.04
CA LYS A 337 7.24 2.23 1.96
C LYS A 337 6.11 1.45 1.27
N PRO A 338 4.85 1.87 1.43
CA PRO A 338 3.77 1.26 0.70
C PRO A 338 3.95 1.48 -0.80
N ASN A 339 3.55 0.49 -1.58
CA ASN A 339 4.01 0.38 -2.96
C ASN A 339 2.95 0.86 -3.97
N LEU A 340 3.45 1.63 -4.96
CA LEU A 340 2.73 2.49 -5.89
C LEU A 340 1.65 1.80 -6.75
N ASP A 341 1.85 0.55 -7.17
CA ASP A 341 0.89 -0.12 -8.08
C ASP A 341 -0.30 -0.80 -7.38
N MET A 342 -0.30 -0.90 -6.06
CA MET A 342 -1.42 -1.54 -5.35
C MET A 342 -2.71 -0.73 -5.47
N MET A 343 -2.61 0.60 -5.59
CA MET A 343 -3.77 1.44 -5.87
C MET A 343 -4.06 1.62 -7.37
N ASN A 344 -3.09 1.47 -8.27
CA ASN A 344 -3.41 1.29 -9.70
C ASN A 344 -4.20 0.00 -9.92
N MET A 345 -3.92 -1.04 -9.13
CA MET A 345 -4.70 -2.27 -9.10
C MET A 345 -6.11 -2.00 -8.56
N LEU A 346 -6.26 -1.46 -7.34
CA LEU A 346 -7.57 -1.11 -6.77
C LEU A 346 -8.36 -0.09 -7.63
N SER A 347 -7.70 0.84 -8.32
CA SER A 347 -8.37 1.78 -9.24
C SER A 347 -8.67 1.18 -10.61
N SER A 348 -7.89 0.21 -11.10
CA SER A 348 -8.26 -0.55 -12.31
C SER A 348 -9.47 -1.45 -12.07
N PHE A 349 -9.60 -1.92 -10.84
CA PHE A 349 -10.77 -2.55 -10.25
C PHE A 349 -11.96 -1.57 -10.18
N MET A 350 -11.77 -0.39 -9.55
CA MET A 350 -12.80 0.68 -9.52
C MET A 350 -13.19 1.26 -10.90
N ARG A 351 -12.34 1.14 -11.93
CA ARG A 351 -12.59 1.59 -13.32
C ARG A 351 -13.24 0.52 -14.20
N ARG A 352 -13.23 -0.76 -13.80
CA ARG A 352 -13.83 -1.85 -14.58
C ARG A 352 -15.34 -1.97 -14.39
N ASP A 353 -15.89 -1.42 -13.31
CA ASP A 353 -17.30 -1.55 -12.95
C ASP A 353 -18.14 -0.27 -13.12
N SER A 354 -17.60 0.79 -13.75
CA SER A 354 -18.48 1.78 -14.38
C SER A 354 -19.05 1.15 -15.66
N PRO A 355 -20.37 0.88 -15.76
CA PRO A 355 -20.93 0.46 -17.04
C PRO A 355 -20.58 1.54 -18.06
N GLN A 356 -19.93 1.13 -19.15
CA GLN A 356 -19.83 1.95 -20.34
C GLN A 356 -21.26 2.13 -20.85
N SER A 357 -21.90 3.22 -20.44
CA SER A 357 -23.14 3.74 -21.04
C SER A 357 -22.78 4.77 -22.08
#